data_AF-A0A1H8D2I8-F1
#
_entry.id   AF-A0A1H8D2I8-F1
#
_cell.length_a   1.000
_cell.length_b   1.000
_cell.length_c   1.000
_cell.angle_alpha   90.00
_cell.angle_beta   90.00
_cell.angle_gamma   90.00
#
_symmetry.space_group_name_H-M   'P 1'
#
loop_
_entity.id
_entity.type
_entity.pdbx_description
1 polymer ?
#
loop_
_entity_poly.entity_id
_entity_poly.type
_entity_poly.pdbx_seq_one_letter_code
_entity_poly.pdbx_strand_id
1 'polypeptide(L)'
;MFNKSTLTITTSALVLMSTGVAGAASNPFSDVPQDSWAYDAVATLAADGVIDGFPDGTYQGNKTMTRYEMAQIVARVLWRMQQER
;
A
#
# COMPACT_ATOMS: atom_id res chain seq x y z
N MET A 1 16.32 -59.04 -29.19
CA MET A 1 15.76 -58.65 -27.89
C MET A 1 15.07 -57.30 -28.08
N PHE A 2 13.75 -57.31 -28.31
CA PHE A 2 12.95 -56.10 -28.54
C PHE A 2 12.46 -55.56 -27.21
N ASN A 3 12.79 -54.31 -26.86
CA ASN A 3 12.12 -53.58 -25.79
C ASN A 3 11.30 -52.44 -26.40
N LYS A 4 9.97 -52.64 -26.41
CA LYS A 4 8.95 -51.65 -26.73
C LYS A 4 8.62 -50.90 -25.44
N SER A 5 8.51 -49.57 -25.49
CA SER A 5 7.37 -48.81 -24.92
C SER A 5 7.65 -47.30 -24.96
N THR A 6 7.21 -46.67 -26.04
CA THR A 6 6.83 -45.25 -26.05
C THR A 6 5.43 -45.10 -25.45
N LEU A 7 5.17 -43.93 -24.87
CA LEU A 7 3.86 -43.28 -24.72
C LEU A 7 3.08 -43.53 -23.41
N THR A 8 3.21 -42.60 -22.46
CA THR A 8 2.07 -42.16 -21.63
C THR A 8 2.21 -40.70 -21.22
N ILE A 9 1.22 -39.94 -21.65
CA ILE A 9 0.86 -38.57 -21.30
C ILE A 9 0.30 -38.59 -19.87
N THR A 10 0.83 -37.81 -18.93
CA THR A 10 0.04 -37.26 -17.81
C THR A 10 0.70 -36.02 -17.21
N THR A 11 0.00 -34.89 -17.36
CA THR A 11 -0.19 -33.84 -16.36
C THR A 11 1.05 -33.20 -15.71
N SER A 12 1.41 -32.02 -16.19
CA SER A 12 1.61 -30.84 -15.33
C SER A 12 1.74 -29.59 -16.20
N ALA A 13 0.60 -29.04 -16.62
CA ALA A 13 0.51 -27.62 -16.87
C ALA A 13 0.64 -26.91 -15.53
N LEU A 14 1.85 -26.47 -15.17
CA LEU A 14 2.03 -25.57 -14.03
C LEU A 14 1.79 -24.14 -14.51
N VAL A 15 0.51 -23.79 -14.62
CA VAL A 15 0.09 -22.39 -14.53
C VAL A 15 0.14 -22.04 -13.05
N LEU A 16 1.20 -21.34 -12.63
CA LEU A 16 1.20 -20.55 -11.40
C LEU A 16 1.58 -19.14 -11.83
N MET A 17 0.59 -18.39 -12.29
CA MET A 17 0.00 -17.29 -11.52
C MET A 17 1.10 -16.31 -11.09
N SER A 18 1.28 -15.28 -11.91
CA SER A 18 1.91 -14.03 -11.49
C SER A 18 1.19 -13.54 -10.23
N THR A 19 1.75 -13.82 -9.06
CA THR A 19 1.38 -13.14 -7.83
C THR A 19 1.81 -11.70 -8.01
N GLY A 20 0.89 -10.87 -8.54
CA GLY A 20 0.91 -9.46 -8.27
C GLY A 20 0.72 -9.32 -6.77
N VAL A 21 1.82 -9.36 -6.02
CA VAL A 21 1.84 -8.78 -4.68
C VAL A 21 1.68 -7.30 -4.97
N ALA A 22 0.43 -6.83 -4.97
CA ALA A 22 0.13 -5.43 -4.76
C ALA A 22 0.88 -5.08 -3.48
N GLY A 23 1.99 -4.37 -3.61
CA GLY A 23 2.74 -3.88 -2.47
C GLY A 23 1.78 -3.02 -1.68
N ALA A 24 1.25 -3.54 -0.57
CA ALA A 24 0.52 -2.73 0.37
C ALA A 24 1.46 -1.56 0.68
N ALA A 25 0.99 -0.32 0.44
CA ALA A 25 1.78 0.86 0.75
C ALA A 25 2.14 0.76 2.24
N SER A 26 3.42 0.49 2.51
CA SER A 26 3.89 0.36 3.87
C SER A 26 3.72 1.72 4.54
N ASN A 27 3.01 1.76 5.65
CA ASN A 27 2.95 2.97 6.45
C ASN A 27 4.38 3.39 6.86
N PRO A 28 4.82 4.63 6.57
CA PRO A 28 6.16 5.08 6.93
C PRO A 28 6.31 5.50 8.40
N PHE A 29 5.22 5.58 9.18
CA PHE A 29 5.25 6.15 10.53
C PHE A 29 5.36 5.10 11.64
N SER A 30 6.32 5.31 12.55
CA SER A 30 6.64 4.39 13.65
C SER A 30 5.59 4.32 14.76
N ASP A 31 4.77 5.35 14.91
CA ASP A 31 3.72 5.48 15.94
C ASP A 31 2.32 5.07 15.45
N VAL A 32 2.23 4.47 14.26
CA VAL A 32 0.99 3.94 13.69
C VAL A 32 1.18 2.45 13.38
N PRO A 33 0.97 1.55 14.35
CA PRO A 33 1.16 0.12 14.17
C PRO A 33 0.07 -0.50 13.27
N GLN A 34 0.32 -1.68 12.71
CA GLN A 34 -0.56 -2.34 11.73
C GLN A 34 -1.94 -2.71 12.30
N ASP A 35 -2.06 -2.87 13.61
CA ASP A 35 -3.32 -3.13 14.31
C ASP A 35 -4.08 -1.84 14.69
N SER A 36 -3.54 -0.66 14.36
CA SER A 36 -4.20 0.61 14.56
C SER A 36 -5.39 0.76 13.61
N TRP A 37 -6.52 1.23 14.14
CA TRP A 37 -7.69 1.61 13.34
C TRP A 37 -7.38 2.66 12.25
N ALA A 38 -6.31 3.45 12.45
CA ALA A 38 -5.90 4.50 11.53
C ALA A 38 -4.92 4.02 10.45
N TYR A 39 -4.42 2.78 10.54
CA TYR A 39 -3.29 2.31 9.73
C TYR A 39 -3.53 2.50 8.22
N ASP A 40 -4.63 1.96 7.69
CA ASP A 40 -4.93 2.02 6.26
C ASP A 40 -5.14 3.45 5.77
N ALA A 41 -5.84 4.27 6.55
CA ALA A 41 -6.11 5.66 6.20
C ALA A 41 -4.81 6.48 6.15
N VAL A 42 -3.96 6.33 7.17
CA VAL A 42 -2.67 7.03 7.25
C VAL A 42 -1.72 6.55 6.16
N ALA A 43 -1.62 5.23 5.94
CA ALA A 43 -0.79 4.67 4.88
C ALA A 43 -1.20 5.20 3.50
N THR A 44 -2.51 5.24 3.22
CA THR A 44 -3.05 5.75 1.94
C THR A 44 -2.74 7.23 1.76
N LEU A 45 -3.04 8.06 2.76
CA LEU A 45 -2.79 9.50 2.69
C LEU A 45 -1.29 9.83 2.57
N ALA A 46 -0.41 9.03 3.19
CA ALA A 46 1.03 9.16 3.06
C ALA A 46 1.49 8.78 1.64
N ALA A 47 0.98 7.67 1.10
CA ALA A 47 1.27 7.25 -0.27
C ALA A 47 0.79 8.27 -1.32
N ASP A 48 -0.31 8.97 -1.02
CA ASP A 48 -0.84 10.04 -1.86
C ASP A 48 -0.10 11.38 -1.71
N GLY A 49 0.86 11.48 -0.80
CA GLY A 49 1.59 12.73 -0.50
C GLY A 49 0.69 13.79 0.14
N VAL A 50 -0.42 13.39 0.75
CA VAL A 50 -1.31 14.30 1.48
C VAL A 50 -0.72 14.62 2.85
N ILE A 51 -0.13 13.62 3.51
CA ILE A 51 0.52 13.75 4.82
C ILE A 51 1.99 13.35 4.75
N ASP A 52 2.85 14.11 5.44
CA ASP A 52 4.32 13.88 5.44
C ASP A 52 4.84 13.37 6.80
N GLY A 53 4.05 13.55 7.87
CA GLY A 53 4.49 13.29 9.24
C GLY A 53 5.54 14.28 9.73
N PHE A 54 6.34 13.85 10.71
CA PHE A 54 7.35 14.65 11.38
C PHE A 54 8.76 14.15 11.07
N PRO A 55 9.81 14.98 11.26
CA PRO A 55 11.19 14.61 10.97
C PRO A 55 11.72 13.40 11.75
N ASP A 56 11.07 13.05 12.86
CA ASP A 56 11.39 11.88 13.69
C ASP A 56 10.75 10.58 13.18
N GLY A 57 10.01 10.62 12.06
CA GLY A 57 9.35 9.45 11.49
C GLY A 57 8.03 9.09 12.18
N THR A 58 7.36 10.07 12.78
CA THR A 58 6.04 9.90 13.42
C THR A 58 4.93 10.62 12.67
N TYR A 59 3.68 10.16 12.83
CA TYR A 59 2.46 10.82 12.36
C TYR A 59 1.87 11.77 13.43
N GLN A 60 2.02 11.43 14.70
CA GLN A 60 1.48 12.14 15.87
C GLN A 60 -0.03 12.34 15.81
N GLY A 61 -0.80 11.27 15.56
CA GLY A 61 -2.26 11.35 15.36
C GLY A 61 -3.07 11.95 16.52
N ASN A 62 -2.51 12.01 17.73
CA ASN A 62 -3.13 12.63 18.91
C ASN A 62 -2.72 14.11 19.12
N LYS A 63 -1.81 14.65 18.32
CA LYS A 63 -1.38 16.04 18.42
C LYS A 63 -2.51 16.96 17.97
N THR A 64 -2.76 18.01 18.74
CA THR A 64 -3.69 19.07 18.33
C THR A 64 -3.21 19.73 17.05
N MET A 65 -4.10 19.78 16.06
CA MET A 65 -3.86 20.41 14.77
C MET A 65 -4.42 21.83 14.74
N THR A 66 -3.65 22.76 14.19
CA THR A 66 -4.09 24.13 13.90
C THR A 66 -5.02 24.16 12.70
N ARG A 67 -5.85 25.21 12.59
CA ARG A 67 -6.71 25.42 11.42
C ARG A 67 -5.91 25.56 10.12
N TYR A 68 -4.68 26.08 10.20
CA TYR A 68 -3.79 26.22 9.06
C TYR A 68 -3.30 24.86 8.55
N GLU A 69 -2.82 23.99 9.43
CA GLU A 69 -2.41 22.61 9.07
C GLU A 69 -3.59 21.83 8.46
N MET A 70 -4.80 21.95 9.03
CA MET A 70 -6.00 21.33 8.46
C MET A 70 -6.29 21.84 7.04
N ALA A 71 -6.21 23.16 6.81
CA ALA A 71 -6.44 23.75 5.50
C ALA A 71 -5.41 23.28 4.46
N GLN A 72 -4.15 23.07 4.85
CA GLN A 72 -3.11 22.50 3.98
C GLN A 72 -3.46 21.08 3.55
N ILE A 73 -3.89 20.23 4.48
CA ILE A 73 -4.32 18.86 4.17
C ILE A 73 -5.48 18.87 3.17
N VAL A 74 -6.51 19.67 3.43
CA VAL A 74 -7.68 19.79 2.52
C VAL A 74 -7.25 20.27 1.13
N ALA A 75 -6.36 21.27 1.04
CA ALA A 75 -5.86 21.77 -0.23
C ALA A 75 -5.11 20.69 -1.04
N ARG A 76 -4.27 19.88 -0.37
CA ARG A 76 -3.54 18.76 -0.99
C ARG A 76 -4.50 17.68 -1.50
N VAL A 77 -5.53 17.33 -0.71
CA VAL A 77 -6.56 16.36 -1.14
C VAL A 77 -7.29 16.86 -2.38
N LEU A 78 -7.75 18.11 -2.38
CA LEU A 78 -8.44 18.69 -3.54
C LEU A 78 -7.57 18.69 -4.79
N TRP A 79 -6.29 19.02 -4.63
CA TRP A 79 -5.32 18.95 -5.72
C TRP A 79 -5.14 17.53 -6.27
N ARG A 80 -5.05 16.52 -5.40
CA ARG A 80 -4.94 15.11 -5.81
C ARG A 80 -6.19 14.66 -6.59
N MET A 81 -7.39 14.97 -6.08
CA MET A 81 -8.65 14.62 -6.74
C MET A 81 -8.81 15.24 -8.14
N GLN A 82 -8.18 16.41 -8.39
CA GLN A 82 -8.20 17.03 -9.71
C GLN A 82 -7.32 16.30 -10.73
N GLN A 83 -6.24 15.65 -10.30
CA GLN A 83 -5.33 14.91 -11.19
C GLN A 83 -5.88 13.55 -11.62
N GLU A 84 -6.89 13.03 -10.93
CA GLU A 84 -7.56 11.76 -11.25
C GLU A 84 -8.67 11.92 -12.30
N ARG A 85 -8.82 13.11 -12.90
CA ARG A 85 -9.77 13.39 -13.99
C ARG A 85 -9.07 13.59 -15.32
#